data_AF-A0A1F7X2U5-F1
#
_entry.id   AF-A0A1F7X2U5-F1
#
_cell.length_a   1.000
_cell.length_b   1.000
_cell.length_c   1.000
_cell.angle_alpha   90.00
_cell.angle_beta   90.00
_cell.angle_gamma   90.00
#
_symmetry.space_group_name_H-M   'P 1'
#
loop_
_entity.id
_entity.type
_entity.pdbx_description
1 polymer ?
#
loop_
_entity_poly.entity_id
_entity_poly.type
_entity_poly.pdbx_seq_one_letter_code
_entity_poly.pdbx_strand_id
1 'polypeptide(L)'
;MFFLIVLPLLVAIINSWTYRIYQTSGLLVFLLVAQTVIFYLALIKKNKKSLVALIFVVFAFYTLISIKDFDLGIIKFPSSTPETLKVERRQLYYKTELNWYYWNRYGKIYFDKIKPLFDKYTQRLYSGLDFTWYFADYRLILFPFFVVGLIHLLKSANKFIFAILLLSFFIQGAVHLKEAGYIFYYPFINGAIALGVYKILKNDKE
;
A
#
# COMPACT_ATOMS: atom_id res chain seq x y z
N MET A 1 13.44 -21.54 -12.95
CA MET A 1 13.35 -20.08 -13.24
C MET A 1 11.96 -19.67 -13.69
N PHE A 2 11.34 -20.41 -14.60
CA PHE A 2 9.95 -20.22 -15.05
C PHE A 2 8.93 -20.10 -13.89
N PHE A 3 8.95 -21.05 -12.95
CA PHE A 3 8.08 -21.04 -11.77
C PHE A 3 8.21 -19.77 -10.89
N LEU A 4 9.40 -19.15 -10.85
CA LEU A 4 9.65 -17.93 -10.07
C LEU A 4 9.08 -16.67 -10.74
N ILE A 5 8.74 -16.71 -12.03
CA ILE A 5 8.16 -15.56 -12.73
C ILE A 5 6.65 -15.74 -12.86
N VAL A 6 6.21 -16.98 -13.07
CA VAL A 6 4.79 -17.31 -13.26
C VAL A 6 3.99 -17.14 -11.97
N LEU A 7 4.58 -17.44 -10.80
CA LEU A 7 3.87 -17.35 -9.52
C LEU A 7 3.31 -15.95 -9.19
N PRO A 8 4.09 -14.85 -9.20
CA PRO A 8 3.55 -13.51 -8.97
C PRO A 8 2.55 -13.08 -10.05
N LEU A 9 2.67 -13.58 -11.29
CA LEU A 9 1.69 -13.32 -12.36
C LEU A 9 0.35 -13.99 -12.07
N LEU A 10 0.36 -15.25 -11.64
CA LEU A 10 -0.87 -15.97 -11.29
C LEU A 10 -1.58 -15.31 -10.11
N VAL A 11 -0.82 -14.93 -9.06
CA VAL A 11 -1.38 -14.22 -7.90
C VAL A 11 -2.02 -12.89 -8.32
N ALA A 12 -1.37 -12.15 -9.21
CA ALA A 12 -1.95 -10.92 -9.76
C ALA A 12 -3.23 -11.18 -10.56
N ILE A 13 -3.30 -12.21 -11.40
CA ILE A 13 -4.48 -12.51 -12.24
C ILE A 13 -5.68 -12.96 -11.40
N ILE A 14 -5.46 -13.77 -10.36
CA ILE A 14 -6.52 -14.29 -9.49
C ILE A 14 -7.09 -13.19 -8.57
N ASN A 15 -6.34 -12.12 -8.36
CA ASN A 15 -6.78 -11.02 -7.51
C ASN A 15 -7.87 -10.17 -8.20
N SER A 16 -9.07 -10.15 -7.61
CA SER A 16 -10.23 -9.42 -8.16
C SER A 16 -9.99 -7.91 -8.28
N TRP A 17 -9.04 -7.35 -7.52
CA TRP A 17 -8.60 -5.96 -7.69
C TRP A 17 -7.88 -5.71 -9.01
N THR A 18 -7.00 -6.61 -9.41
CA THR A 18 -6.24 -6.49 -10.66
C THR A 18 -7.19 -6.42 -11.85
N TYR A 19 -8.25 -7.21 -11.80
CA TYR A 19 -9.30 -7.19 -12.81
C TYR A 19 -10.06 -5.86 -12.85
N ARG A 20 -10.42 -5.29 -11.70
CA ARG A 20 -11.05 -3.96 -11.63
C ARG A 20 -10.14 -2.84 -12.13
N ILE A 21 -8.85 -2.87 -11.78
CA ILE A 21 -7.87 -1.91 -12.29
C ILE A 21 -7.68 -2.09 -13.81
N TYR A 22 -7.68 -3.33 -14.30
CA TYR A 22 -7.55 -3.65 -15.73
C TYR A 22 -8.69 -3.05 -16.55
N GLN A 23 -9.92 -3.11 -16.05
CA GLN A 23 -11.08 -2.51 -16.72
C GLN A 23 -10.94 -1.00 -16.94
N THR A 24 -10.07 -0.33 -16.19
CA THR A 24 -9.88 1.13 -16.26
C THR A 24 -8.54 1.53 -16.91
N SER A 25 -7.45 0.81 -16.64
CA SER A 25 -6.13 1.12 -17.21
C SER A 25 -5.22 -0.11 -17.30
N GLY A 26 -5.01 -0.59 -18.52
CA GLY A 26 -4.07 -1.69 -18.80
C GLY A 26 -2.61 -1.30 -18.48
N LEU A 27 -2.22 -0.03 -18.68
CA LEU A 27 -0.89 0.46 -18.34
C LEU A 27 -0.63 0.38 -16.83
N LEU A 28 -1.60 0.80 -16.01
CA LEU A 28 -1.48 0.76 -14.56
C LEU A 28 -1.34 -0.68 -14.05
N VAL A 29 -2.11 -1.62 -14.60
CA VAL A 29 -1.96 -3.05 -14.30
C VAL A 29 -0.59 -3.56 -14.67
N PHE A 30 -0.11 -3.24 -15.88
CA PHE A 30 1.23 -3.65 -16.31
C PHE A 30 2.31 -3.15 -15.35
N LEU A 31 2.25 -1.88 -14.93
CA LEU A 31 3.20 -1.29 -13.98
C LEU A 31 3.15 -1.99 -12.62
N LEU A 32 1.97 -2.25 -12.08
CA LEU A 32 1.78 -2.90 -10.78
C LEU A 32 2.23 -4.36 -10.79
N VAL A 33 1.92 -5.09 -11.86
CA VAL A 33 2.36 -6.47 -12.05
C VAL A 33 3.88 -6.52 -12.22
N ALA A 34 4.45 -5.64 -13.03
CA ALA A 34 5.91 -5.55 -13.20
C ALA A 34 6.59 -5.27 -11.85
N GLN A 35 6.10 -4.30 -11.07
CA GLN A 35 6.60 -4.04 -9.72
C GLN A 35 6.50 -5.25 -8.80
N THR A 36 5.40 -6.01 -8.87
CA THR A 36 5.21 -7.24 -8.08
C THR A 36 6.26 -8.29 -8.43
N VAL A 37 6.49 -8.53 -9.73
CA VAL A 37 7.49 -9.49 -10.22
C VAL A 37 8.90 -9.05 -9.79
N ILE A 38 9.23 -7.78 -9.98
CA ILE A 38 10.53 -7.19 -9.62
C ILE A 38 10.76 -7.32 -8.11
N PHE A 39 9.77 -6.95 -7.30
CA PHE A 39 9.81 -7.10 -5.85
C PHE A 39 10.01 -8.56 -5.45
N TYR A 40 9.21 -9.48 -5.97
CA TYR A 40 9.32 -10.91 -5.69
C TYR A 40 10.68 -11.50 -6.08
N LEU A 41 11.22 -11.12 -7.23
CA LEU A 41 12.56 -11.55 -7.65
C LEU A 41 13.65 -11.00 -6.72
N ALA A 42 13.51 -9.77 -6.21
CA ALA A 42 14.40 -9.19 -5.20
C ALA A 42 14.42 -10.02 -3.89
N LEU A 43 13.28 -10.63 -3.55
CA LEU A 43 13.13 -11.45 -2.35
C LEU A 43 13.87 -12.77 -2.46
N ILE A 44 13.78 -13.42 -3.62
CA ILE A 44 14.35 -14.77 -3.82
C ILE A 44 15.80 -14.72 -4.25
N LYS A 45 16.15 -13.84 -5.20
CA LYS A 45 17.52 -13.72 -5.68
C LYS A 45 18.24 -12.65 -4.85
N LYS A 46 19.10 -13.11 -3.93
CA LYS A 46 19.92 -12.22 -3.08
C LYS A 46 20.89 -11.32 -3.86
N ASN A 47 21.21 -11.65 -5.12
CA ASN A 47 22.13 -10.91 -5.97
C ASN A 47 21.42 -9.76 -6.72
N LYS A 48 22.10 -8.61 -6.84
CA LYS A 48 21.65 -7.39 -7.57
C LYS A 48 20.48 -6.61 -6.94
N LYS A 49 20.30 -6.66 -5.61
CA LYS A 49 19.25 -5.92 -4.89
C LYS A 49 19.18 -4.43 -5.24
N SER A 50 20.32 -3.75 -5.40
CA SER A 50 20.37 -2.32 -5.72
C SER A 50 19.80 -1.99 -7.10
N LEU A 51 20.05 -2.82 -8.11
CA LEU A 51 19.48 -2.65 -9.45
C LEU A 51 17.97 -2.87 -9.43
N VAL A 52 17.53 -3.91 -8.71
CA VAL A 52 16.11 -4.23 -8.54
C VAL A 52 15.38 -3.10 -7.80
N ALA A 53 16.04 -2.49 -6.80
CA ALA A 53 15.55 -1.31 -6.10
C ALA A 53 15.39 -0.11 -7.03
N LEU A 54 16.40 0.17 -7.85
CA LEU A 54 16.38 1.28 -8.81
C LEU A 54 15.23 1.12 -9.79
N ILE A 55 15.07 -0.07 -10.37
CA ILE A 55 13.97 -0.37 -11.31
C ILE A 55 12.61 -0.25 -10.61
N PHE A 56 12.49 -0.72 -9.36
CA PHE A 56 11.27 -0.57 -8.57
C PHE A 56 10.91 0.91 -8.34
N VAL A 57 11.90 1.73 -7.97
CA VAL A 57 11.70 3.18 -7.76
C VAL A 57 11.26 3.86 -9.05
N VAL A 58 11.91 3.55 -10.18
CA VAL A 58 11.53 4.10 -11.50
C VAL A 58 10.06 3.74 -11.81
N PHE A 59 9.68 2.47 -11.68
CA PHE A 59 8.29 2.08 -11.92
C PHE A 59 7.31 2.69 -10.92
N ALA A 60 7.70 2.89 -9.66
CA ALA A 60 6.86 3.54 -8.65
C ALA A 60 6.58 5.01 -9.04
N PHE A 61 7.58 5.71 -9.56
CA PHE A 61 7.40 7.06 -10.12
C PHE A 61 6.44 7.07 -11.32
N TYR A 62 6.60 6.14 -12.27
CA TYR A 62 5.66 6.02 -13.39
C TYR A 62 4.23 5.69 -12.95
N THR A 63 4.09 4.84 -11.93
CA THR A 63 2.79 4.50 -11.34
C THR A 63 2.13 5.72 -10.71
N LEU A 64 2.90 6.55 -10.00
CA LEU A 64 2.41 7.81 -9.42
C LEU A 64 1.89 8.77 -10.49
N ILE A 65 2.58 8.87 -11.63
CA ILE A 65 2.14 9.69 -12.77
C ILE A 65 0.82 9.14 -13.33
N SER A 66 0.76 7.83 -13.63
CA SER A 66 -0.43 7.21 -14.22
C SER A 66 -1.65 7.22 -13.31
N ILE A 67 -1.49 7.20 -11.98
CA ILE A 67 -2.61 7.28 -11.04
C ILE A 67 -3.25 8.68 -11.02
N LYS A 68 -2.50 9.74 -11.36
CA LYS A 68 -3.04 11.11 -11.36
C LYS A 68 -4.22 11.28 -12.35
N ASP A 69 -4.19 10.54 -13.45
CA ASP A 69 -5.19 10.58 -14.52
C ASP A 69 -6.23 9.45 -14.40
N PHE A 70 -6.16 8.66 -13.33
CA PHE A 70 -7.03 7.50 -13.13
C PHE A 70 -8.31 7.91 -12.39
N ASP A 71 -9.49 7.52 -12.92
CA ASP A 71 -10.75 7.72 -12.22
C ASP A 71 -10.88 6.75 -11.03
N LEU A 72 -10.51 7.25 -9.86
CA LEU A 72 -10.63 6.54 -8.58
C LEU A 72 -12.09 6.20 -8.23
N GLY A 73 -13.05 6.84 -8.91
CA GLY A 73 -14.48 6.57 -8.83
C GLY A 73 -14.87 5.12 -9.13
N ILE A 74 -14.08 4.42 -9.93
CA ILE A 74 -14.37 3.04 -10.37
C ILE A 74 -13.93 2.01 -9.30
N ILE A 75 -13.05 2.41 -8.39
CA ILE A 75 -12.61 1.63 -7.22
C ILE A 75 -13.34 2.12 -5.95
N LYS A 76 -14.25 3.10 -6.06
CA LYS A 76 -14.99 3.65 -4.92
C LYS A 76 -15.78 2.57 -4.21
N PHE A 77 -15.52 2.48 -2.92
CA PHE A 77 -16.48 2.03 -1.94
C PHE A 77 -16.75 3.19 -0.99
N PRO A 78 -18.01 3.42 -0.58
CA PRO A 78 -18.40 4.61 0.17
C PRO A 78 -17.59 4.72 1.45
N SER A 79 -16.63 5.65 1.48
CA SER A 79 -15.89 5.96 2.69
C SER A 79 -16.73 6.90 3.57
N SER A 80 -16.70 6.62 4.87
CA SER A 80 -17.58 7.16 5.89
C SER A 80 -17.56 8.70 6.01
N THR A 81 -18.72 9.34 5.75
CA THR A 81 -19.14 10.72 6.13
C THR A 81 -18.32 11.92 5.64
N PRO A 82 -18.98 13.03 5.23
CA PRO A 82 -18.31 14.25 4.76
C PRO A 82 -17.43 14.89 5.84
N GLU A 83 -16.15 15.03 5.50
CA GLU A 83 -15.01 15.36 6.36
C GLU A 83 -15.03 16.81 6.89
N THR A 84 -15.66 17.73 6.15
CA THR A 84 -15.71 19.17 6.45
C THR A 84 -16.41 19.47 7.78
N LEU A 85 -17.55 18.81 8.04
CA LEU A 85 -18.34 18.98 9.27
C LEU A 85 -17.61 18.49 10.53
N LYS A 86 -16.69 17.52 10.42
CA LYS A 86 -15.90 16.99 11.55
C LYS A 86 -14.66 17.83 11.89
N VAL A 87 -14.19 18.67 10.96
CA VAL A 87 -13.01 19.53 11.15
C VAL A 87 -13.37 20.81 11.88
N GLU A 88 -14.47 21.48 11.52
CA GLU A 88 -14.93 22.71 12.17
C GLU A 88 -15.25 22.50 13.65
N ARG A 89 -15.96 21.41 13.99
CA ARG A 89 -16.25 21.05 15.39
C ARG A 89 -14.99 20.74 16.21
N ARG A 90 -13.94 20.16 15.59
CA ARG A 90 -12.66 19.86 16.26
C ARG A 90 -11.86 21.13 16.54
N GLN A 91 -11.83 22.08 15.60
CA GLN A 91 -11.17 23.37 15.84
C GLN A 91 -11.87 24.18 16.93
N LEU A 92 -13.20 24.12 16.98
CA LEU A 92 -13.96 24.74 18.07
C LEU A 92 -13.58 24.10 19.42
N TYR A 93 -13.55 22.77 19.49
CA TYR A 93 -13.13 22.02 20.69
C TYR A 93 -11.71 22.38 21.16
N TYR A 94 -10.72 22.45 20.25
CA TYR A 94 -9.35 22.82 20.66
C TYR A 94 -9.26 24.26 21.18
N LYS A 95 -10.07 25.18 20.62
CA LYS A 95 -10.14 26.56 21.10
C LYS A 95 -10.82 26.67 22.47
N THR A 96 -11.86 25.89 22.73
CA THR A 96 -12.61 25.98 23.99
C THR A 96 -11.99 25.14 25.12
N GLU A 97 -11.58 23.91 24.85
CA GLU A 97 -11.16 22.94 25.89
C GLU A 97 -9.64 22.93 26.13
N LEU A 98 -8.83 23.21 25.10
CA LEU A 98 -7.35 23.25 25.21
C LEU A 98 -6.82 24.69 25.26
N ASN A 99 -7.67 25.61 25.71
CA ASN A 99 -7.52 27.07 25.67
C ASN A 99 -6.08 27.53 25.98
N TRP A 100 -5.51 27.16 27.14
CA TRP A 100 -4.15 27.59 27.53
C TRP A 100 -3.04 27.08 26.59
N TYR A 101 -3.13 25.83 26.14
CA TYR A 101 -2.17 25.25 25.19
C TYR A 101 -2.33 25.85 23.79
N TYR A 102 -3.56 26.15 23.37
CA TYR A 102 -3.86 26.71 22.05
C TYR A 102 -3.39 28.16 21.88
N TRP A 103 -3.46 28.99 22.93
CA TRP A 103 -3.07 30.42 22.84
C TRP A 103 -1.56 30.68 22.86
N ASN A 104 -0.72 29.71 23.26
CA ASN A 104 0.72 29.82 23.04
C ASN A 104 1.02 29.78 21.53
N ARG A 105 1.96 30.62 21.05
CA ARG A 105 2.41 30.70 19.66
C ARG A 105 2.66 29.32 19.04
N TYR A 106 3.31 28.42 19.78
CA TYR A 106 3.61 27.07 19.32
C TYR A 106 2.36 26.18 19.23
N GLY A 107 1.45 26.26 20.21
CA GLY A 107 0.21 25.49 20.20
C GLY A 107 -0.75 25.96 19.12
N LYS A 108 -0.86 27.27 18.89
CA LYS A 108 -1.64 27.82 17.78
C LYS A 108 -1.15 27.31 16.43
N ILE A 109 0.17 27.36 16.19
CA ILE A 109 0.78 26.81 14.96
C ILE A 109 0.49 25.31 14.83
N TYR A 110 0.62 24.56 15.93
CA TYR A 110 0.35 23.14 15.94
C TYR A 110 -1.11 22.83 15.58
N PHE A 111 -2.09 23.40 16.27
CA PHE A 111 -3.50 23.07 16.07
C PHE A 111 -4.10 23.65 14.78
N ASP A 112 -3.61 24.80 14.29
CA ASP A 112 -4.14 25.41 13.07
C ASP A 112 -3.49 24.85 11.79
N LYS A 113 -2.20 24.46 11.83
CA LYS A 113 -1.45 24.07 10.63
C LYS A 113 -0.98 22.62 10.65
N ILE A 114 -0.31 22.19 11.72
CA ILE A 114 0.34 20.86 11.76
C ILE A 114 -0.69 19.76 12.00
N LYS A 115 -1.52 19.86 13.03
CA LYS A 115 -2.52 18.86 13.42
C LYS A 115 -3.52 18.56 12.30
N PRO A 116 -4.06 19.53 11.53
CA PRO A 116 -4.93 19.23 10.41
C PRO A 116 -4.21 18.49 9.27
N LEU A 117 -2.95 18.82 8.98
CA LEU A 117 -2.15 18.10 8.00
C LEU A 117 -1.86 16.67 8.48
N PHE A 118 -1.50 16.51 9.75
CA PHE A 118 -1.24 15.22 10.37
C PHE A 118 -2.50 14.35 10.43
N ASP A 119 -3.66 14.94 10.76
CA ASP A 119 -4.94 14.23 10.76
C ASP A 119 -5.32 13.77 9.35
N LYS A 120 -5.15 14.63 8.34
CA LYS A 120 -5.35 14.25 6.93
C LYS A 120 -4.41 13.13 6.52
N TYR A 121 -3.13 13.20 6.88
CA TYR A 121 -2.15 12.16 6.60
C TYR A 121 -2.52 10.83 7.27
N THR A 122 -2.84 10.87 8.56
CA THR A 122 -3.20 9.70 9.37
C THR A 122 -4.48 9.04 8.85
N GLN A 123 -5.49 9.83 8.49
CA GLN A 123 -6.73 9.31 7.90
C GLN A 123 -6.49 8.66 6.54
N ARG A 124 -5.64 9.25 5.67
CA ARG A 124 -5.24 8.62 4.40
C ARG A 124 -4.51 7.30 4.63
N LEU A 125 -3.63 7.22 5.63
CA LEU A 125 -2.97 5.98 6.02
C LEU A 125 -3.98 4.91 6.45
N TYR A 126 -4.86 5.24 7.40
CA TYR A 126 -5.87 4.30 7.88
C TYR A 126 -6.80 3.83 6.76
N SER A 127 -7.18 4.73 5.84
CA SER A 127 -8.02 4.34 4.72
C SER A 127 -7.37 3.27 3.85
N GLY A 128 -6.05 3.28 3.62
CA GLY A 128 -5.41 2.23 2.82
C GLY A 128 -4.95 0.99 3.60
N LEU A 129 -5.10 0.98 4.93
CA LEU A 129 -4.78 -0.19 5.77
C LEU A 129 -5.94 -1.19 5.87
N ASP A 130 -7.12 -0.86 5.34
CA ASP A 130 -8.23 -1.80 5.26
C ASP A 130 -7.99 -2.83 4.13
N PHE A 131 -7.36 -3.95 4.49
CA PHE A 131 -7.13 -5.06 3.56
C PHE A 131 -8.36 -5.96 3.36
N THR A 132 -9.49 -5.68 4.03
CA THR A 132 -10.71 -6.51 3.93
C THR A 132 -11.14 -6.67 2.48
N TRP A 133 -11.07 -5.58 1.72
CA TRP A 133 -11.43 -5.54 0.30
C TRP A 133 -10.41 -6.21 -0.61
N TYR A 134 -9.13 -6.20 -0.23
CA TYR A 134 -8.07 -6.82 -1.02
C TYR A 134 -8.20 -8.35 -1.04
N PHE A 135 -8.65 -8.92 0.08
CA PHE A 135 -8.83 -10.35 0.22
C PHE A 135 -10.27 -10.82 -0.04
N ALA A 136 -11.24 -9.94 -0.26
CA ALA A 136 -12.69 -10.20 -0.21
C ALA A 136 -13.12 -11.60 -0.71
N ASP A 137 -13.01 -11.87 -2.01
CA ASP A 137 -13.55 -13.08 -2.63
C ASP A 137 -12.70 -14.34 -2.38
N TYR A 138 -11.42 -14.17 -2.03
CA TYR A 138 -10.45 -15.27 -1.91
C TYR A 138 -9.73 -15.29 -0.57
N ARG A 139 -10.35 -14.71 0.47
CA ARG A 139 -9.70 -14.48 1.78
C ARG A 139 -9.22 -15.77 2.39
N LEU A 140 -10.03 -16.83 2.33
CA LEU A 140 -9.70 -18.13 2.90
C LEU A 140 -8.46 -18.78 2.24
N ILE A 141 -8.17 -18.45 0.98
CA ILE A 141 -7.06 -19.04 0.23
C ILE A 141 -5.84 -18.11 0.27
N LEU A 142 -6.01 -16.85 -0.09
CA LEU A 142 -4.89 -15.89 -0.22
C LEU A 142 -4.35 -15.41 1.13
N PHE A 143 -5.19 -15.30 2.16
CA PHE A 143 -4.76 -14.79 3.45
C PHE A 143 -3.77 -15.73 4.17
N PRO A 144 -3.97 -17.06 4.24
CA PRO A 144 -2.96 -17.97 4.78
C PRO A 144 -1.62 -17.86 4.07
N PHE A 145 -1.62 -17.79 2.73
CA PHE A 145 -0.38 -17.60 1.97
C PHE A 145 0.28 -16.27 2.26
N PHE A 146 -0.49 -15.19 2.35
CA PHE A 146 0.00 -13.87 2.76
C PHE A 146 0.68 -13.93 4.14
N VAL A 147 0.05 -14.57 5.13
CA VAL A 147 0.58 -14.71 6.50
C VAL A 147 1.90 -15.49 6.50
N VAL A 148 1.97 -16.63 5.80
CA VAL A 148 3.20 -17.44 5.70
C VAL A 148 4.33 -16.66 5.02
N GLY A 149 4.01 -15.93 3.96
CA GLY A 149 4.93 -15.02 3.29
C GLY A 149 5.45 -13.94 4.23
N LEU A 150 4.55 -13.27 4.95
CA LEU A 150 4.88 -12.20 5.89
C LEU A 150 5.78 -12.69 7.02
N ILE A 151 5.50 -13.85 7.63
CA ILE A 151 6.37 -14.46 8.65
C ILE A 151 7.79 -14.68 8.10
N HIS A 152 7.92 -15.16 6.86
CA HIS A 152 9.23 -15.34 6.23
C HIS A 152 9.95 -14.02 5.95
N LEU A 153 9.24 -12.99 5.49
CA LEU A 153 9.80 -11.65 5.29
C LEU A 153 10.37 -11.11 6.61
N LEU A 154 9.60 -11.22 7.70
CA LEU A 154 9.97 -10.76 9.03
C LEU A 154 11.19 -11.54 9.58
N LYS A 155 11.19 -12.87 9.48
CA LYS A 155 12.31 -13.73 9.92
C LYS A 155 13.61 -13.45 9.18
N SER A 156 13.54 -13.06 7.90
CA SER A 156 14.73 -12.82 7.09
C SER A 156 15.48 -11.53 7.40
N ALA A 157 14.96 -10.69 8.31
CA ALA A 157 15.53 -9.38 8.71
C ALA A 157 15.99 -8.51 7.52
N ASN A 158 15.32 -8.65 6.37
CA ASN A 158 15.76 -8.06 5.13
C ASN A 158 15.34 -6.59 5.13
N LYS A 159 16.21 -5.73 5.71
CA LYS A 159 16.02 -4.28 5.87
C LYS A 159 15.48 -3.58 4.62
N PHE A 160 15.86 -4.09 3.45
CA PHE A 160 15.39 -3.63 2.16
C PHE A 160 13.87 -3.71 1.97
N ILE A 161 13.24 -4.78 2.45
CA ILE A 161 11.80 -5.03 2.34
C ILE A 161 11.02 -4.07 3.23
N PHE A 162 11.51 -3.89 4.46
CA PHE A 162 10.95 -2.92 5.39
C PHE A 162 11.06 -1.50 4.84
N ALA A 163 12.18 -1.16 4.19
CA ALA A 163 12.33 0.14 3.54
C ALA A 163 11.30 0.34 2.40
N ILE A 164 11.03 -0.68 1.59
CA ILE A 164 10.00 -0.62 0.54
C ILE A 164 8.60 -0.47 1.13
N LEU A 165 8.25 -1.28 2.15
CA LEU A 165 6.96 -1.17 2.83
C LEU A 165 6.77 0.22 3.43
N LEU A 166 7.79 0.73 4.15
CA LEU A 166 7.77 2.07 4.73
C LEU A 166 7.65 3.13 3.65
N LEU A 167 8.36 3.01 2.53
CA LEU A 167 8.27 3.95 1.43
C LEU A 167 6.87 3.97 0.81
N SER A 168 6.27 2.79 0.55
CA SER A 168 4.87 2.69 0.10
C SER A 168 3.90 3.35 1.10
N PHE A 169 4.13 3.14 2.40
CA PHE A 169 3.35 3.74 3.48
C PHE A 169 3.47 5.27 3.49
N PHE A 170 4.69 5.80 3.38
CA PHE A 170 4.96 7.23 3.31
C PHE A 170 4.33 7.88 2.08
N ILE A 171 4.52 7.27 0.91
CA ILE A 171 3.97 7.76 -0.36
C ILE A 171 2.44 7.80 -0.29
N GLN A 172 1.79 6.77 0.23
CA GLN A 172 0.33 6.79 0.38
C GLN A 172 -0.16 7.95 1.25
N GLY A 173 0.45 8.18 2.42
CA GLY A 173 0.00 9.24 3.30
C GLY A 173 0.22 10.64 2.68
N ALA A 174 1.30 10.80 1.92
CA ALA A 174 1.67 12.04 1.26
C ALA A 174 0.78 12.36 0.04
N VAL A 175 0.54 11.37 -0.82
CA VAL A 175 -0.21 11.57 -2.06
C VAL A 175 -1.70 11.59 -1.75
N HIS A 176 -2.41 12.62 -2.22
CA HIS A 176 -3.83 12.78 -1.96
C HIS A 176 -4.69 11.88 -2.87
N LEU A 177 -4.55 10.57 -2.68
CA LEU A 177 -5.39 9.59 -3.36
C LEU A 177 -6.42 9.11 -2.35
N LYS A 178 -7.47 9.92 -2.17
CA LYS A 178 -8.66 9.45 -1.47
C LYS A 178 -9.09 8.16 -2.17
N GLU A 179 -9.18 7.07 -1.40
CA GLU A 179 -9.78 5.81 -1.84
C GLU A 179 -8.91 4.89 -2.74
N ALA A 180 -7.64 5.26 -3.00
CA ALA A 180 -6.71 4.45 -3.81
C ALA A 180 -5.38 4.07 -3.11
N GLY A 181 -5.25 4.35 -1.81
CA GLY A 181 -4.00 4.16 -1.08
C GLY A 181 -3.42 2.74 -1.17
N TYR A 182 -4.30 1.75 -1.32
CA TYR A 182 -3.97 0.33 -1.44
C TYR A 182 -3.15 -0.02 -2.70
N ILE A 183 -3.17 0.83 -3.75
CA ILE A 183 -2.37 0.62 -4.96
C ILE A 183 -0.87 0.58 -4.64
N PHE A 184 -0.41 1.34 -3.64
CA PHE A 184 1.00 1.33 -3.23
C PHE A 184 1.40 0.09 -2.43
N TYR A 185 0.43 -0.61 -1.83
CA TYR A 185 0.66 -1.90 -1.17
C TYR A 185 0.53 -3.09 -2.11
N TYR A 186 -0.09 -2.90 -3.28
CA TYR A 186 -0.37 -3.99 -4.21
C TYR A 186 0.88 -4.84 -4.55
N PRO A 187 2.06 -4.27 -4.88
CA PRO A 187 3.25 -5.07 -5.16
C PRO A 187 3.75 -5.85 -3.94
N PHE A 188 3.63 -5.25 -2.75
CA PHE A 188 4.04 -5.86 -1.50
C PHE A 188 3.13 -7.04 -1.15
N ILE A 189 1.82 -6.85 -1.18
CA ILE A 189 0.86 -7.89 -0.77
C ILE A 189 0.91 -9.08 -1.73
N ASN A 190 0.84 -8.84 -3.05
CA ASN A 190 0.93 -9.92 -4.03
C ASN A 190 2.30 -10.61 -3.98
N GLY A 191 3.38 -9.86 -3.76
CA GLY A 191 4.73 -10.42 -3.59
C GLY A 191 4.85 -11.28 -2.33
N ALA A 192 4.22 -10.88 -1.23
CA ALA A 192 4.16 -11.66 0.01
C ALA A 192 3.34 -12.95 -0.16
N ILE A 193 2.18 -12.88 -0.83
CA ILE A 193 1.38 -14.07 -1.17
C ILE A 193 2.20 -15.04 -2.02
N ALA A 194 2.81 -14.55 -3.10
CA ALA A 194 3.67 -15.36 -3.96
C ALA A 194 4.81 -16.00 -3.16
N LEU A 195 5.45 -15.26 -2.25
CA LEU A 195 6.49 -15.83 -1.39
C LEU A 195 5.94 -16.92 -0.46
N GLY A 196 4.76 -16.74 0.11
CA GLY A 196 4.11 -17.74 0.95
C GLY A 196 3.81 -19.02 0.19
N VAL A 197 3.21 -18.91 -0.99
CA VAL A 197 2.95 -20.07 -1.88
C VAL A 197 4.26 -20.76 -2.23
N TYR A 198 5.28 -20.02 -2.64
CA TYR A 198 6.60 -20.57 -2.96
C TYR A 198 7.21 -21.32 -1.78
N LYS A 199 7.09 -20.77 -0.57
CA LYS A 199 7.64 -21.39 0.64
C LYS A 199 6.93 -22.67 1.02
N ILE A 200 5.61 -22.72 0.92
CA ILE A 200 4.84 -23.95 1.18
C ILE A 200 5.21 -25.02 0.16
N LEU A 201 5.22 -24.69 -1.13
CA LEU A 201 5.54 -25.64 -2.19
C LEU A 201 7.01 -26.10 -2.20
N LYS A 202 7.92 -25.28 -1.66
CA LYS A 202 9.33 -25.65 -1.50
C LYS A 202 9.59 -26.44 -0.20
N ASN A 203 8.79 -26.24 0.85
CA ASN A 203 8.95 -26.91 2.14
C ASN A 203 8.74 -28.44 2.09
N ASP A 204 8.34 -29.00 0.95
CA ASP A 204 8.41 -30.45 0.70
C ASP A 204 9.84 -30.95 0.37
N LYS A 205 10.88 -30.09 0.44
CA LYS A 205 12.26 -30.42 0.04
C LYS A 205 13.37 -29.78 0.89
N GLU A 206 13.14 -29.48 2.17
CA GLU A 206 14.22 -29.20 3.12
C GLU A 206 14.25 -30.25 4.24
#